data_AF-A0A2E5GXB7-F1
#
_entry.id   AF-A0A2E5GXB7-F1
#
_cell.length_a   1.000
_cell.length_b   1.000
_cell.length_c   1.000
_cell.angle_alpha   90.00
_cell.angle_beta   90.00
_cell.angle_gamma   90.00
#
_symmetry.space_group_name_H-M   'P 1'
#
loop_
_entity.id
_entity.type
_entity.pdbx_description
1 polymer ?
#
loop_
_entity_poly.entity_id
_entity_poly.type
_entity_poly.pdbx_seq_one_letter_code
_entity_poly.pdbx_strand_id
1 'polypeptide(L)'
;MAISNRDSTRQARKALNRFNRAVKKCQRELESLKQSLFLLEGEAGPESDLEKFAQNLDAMLEFLNEKMRLLQARWLSASIIDSDNMNEGEEDLDESH
;
A
#
# COMPACT_ATOMS: atom_id res chain seq x y z
N MET A 1 7.16 -23.11 15.28
CA MET A 1 5.93 -22.32 15.06
C MET A 1 6.00 -21.70 13.68
N ALA A 2 5.19 -22.17 12.72
CA ALA A 2 5.08 -21.50 11.43
C ALA A 2 4.35 -20.17 11.63
N ILE A 3 5.06 -19.05 11.47
CA ILE A 3 4.45 -17.73 11.47
C ILE A 3 3.54 -17.69 10.25
N SER A 4 2.22 -17.71 10.46
CA SER A 4 1.21 -17.61 9.40
C SER A 4 1.52 -16.40 8.52
N ASN A 5 1.96 -16.67 7.28
CA ASN A 5 2.31 -15.66 6.28
C ASN A 5 1.10 -14.78 5.88
N ARG A 6 -0.12 -15.22 6.22
CA ARG A 6 -1.36 -14.48 6.03
C ARG A 6 -1.49 -13.31 7.00
N ASP A 7 -1.06 -13.46 8.26
CA ASP A 7 -1.17 -12.39 9.26
C ASP A 7 -0.17 -11.27 9.01
N SER A 8 1.06 -11.59 8.61
CA SER A 8 2.07 -10.60 8.22
C SER A 8 1.64 -9.78 7.00
N THR A 9 1.08 -10.44 5.98
CA THR A 9 0.57 -9.77 4.77
C THR A 9 -0.61 -8.84 5.08
N ARG A 10 -1.53 -9.26 5.95
CA ARG A 10 -2.66 -8.43 6.39
C ARG A 10 -2.19 -7.20 7.16
N GLN A 11 -1.21 -7.35 8.06
CA GLN A 11 -0.63 -6.24 8.80
C GLN A 11 0.11 -5.26 7.88
N ALA A 12 0.90 -5.78 6.93
CA ALA A 12 1.58 -4.97 5.93
C ALA A 12 0.59 -4.14 5.09
N ARG A 13 -0.51 -4.75 4.62
CA ARG A 13 -1.57 -4.04 3.88
C ARG A 13 -2.21 -2.93 4.73
N LYS A 14 -2.49 -3.19 6.00
CA LYS A 14 -3.02 -2.17 6.93
C LYS A 14 -2.05 -1.02 7.13
N ALA A 15 -0.76 -1.31 7.30
CA ALA A 15 0.29 -0.31 7.46
C ALA A 15 0.42 0.57 6.21
N LEU A 16 0.49 -0.05 5.01
CA LEU A 16 0.54 0.68 3.74
C LEU A 16 -0.69 1.58 3.54
N ASN A 17 -1.90 1.09 3.85
CA ASN A 17 -3.12 1.89 3.76
C ASN A 17 -3.12 3.09 4.72
N ARG A 18 -2.63 2.90 5.96
CA ARG A 18 -2.50 3.99 6.93
C ARG A 18 -1.51 5.04 6.43
N PHE A 19 -0.37 4.60 5.91
CA PHE A 19 0.65 5.51 5.41
C PHE A 19 0.17 6.27 4.16
N ASN A 20 -0.50 5.61 3.22
CA ASN A 20 -1.13 6.27 2.06
C ASN A 20 -2.12 7.36 2.47
N ARG A 21 -2.97 7.08 3.47
CA ARG A 21 -3.90 8.09 4.01
C ARG A 21 -3.17 9.28 4.64
N ALA A 22 -2.08 9.03 5.36
CA ALA A 22 -1.27 10.08 5.98
C ALA A 22 -0.62 10.98 4.91
N VAL A 23 0.02 10.40 3.88
CA VAL A 23 0.65 11.15 2.78
C VAL A 23 -0.39 12.00 2.03
N LYS A 24 -1.58 11.44 1.72
CA LYS A 24 -2.70 12.19 1.13
C LYS A 24 -3.25 13.30 2.02
N LYS A 25 -3.12 13.17 3.35
CA LYS A 25 -3.49 14.24 4.28
C LYS A 25 -2.46 15.36 4.21
N CYS A 26 -1.17 15.02 4.25
CA CYS A 26 -0.09 16.01 4.13
C CYS A 26 -0.18 16.79 2.82
N GLN A 27 -0.53 16.17 1.69
CA GLN A 27 -0.75 16.89 0.44
C GLN A 27 -1.87 17.93 0.55
N ARG A 28 -3.02 17.56 1.13
CA ARG A 28 -4.13 18.50 1.32
C ARG A 28 -3.78 19.65 2.25
N GLU A 29 -3.01 19.37 3.30
CA GLU A 29 -2.52 20.39 4.23
C GLU A 29 -1.50 21.32 3.57
N LEU A 30 -0.62 20.78 2.72
CA LEU A 30 0.33 21.56 1.92
C LEU A 30 -0.39 22.51 0.96
N GLU A 31 -1.41 22.04 0.25
CA GLU A 31 -2.22 22.90 -0.63
C GLU A 31 -2.91 24.02 0.16
N SER A 32 -3.47 23.70 1.33
CA SER A 32 -4.06 24.71 2.21
C SER A 32 -3.03 25.74 2.70
N LEU A 33 -1.80 25.31 2.98
CA LEU A 33 -0.70 26.18 3.38
C LEU A 33 -0.26 27.08 2.22
N LYS A 34 -0.07 26.52 1.01
CA LYS A 34 0.27 27.27 -0.21
C LYS A 34 -0.76 28.38 -0.47
N GLN A 35 -2.05 28.07 -0.37
CA GLN A 35 -3.12 29.06 -0.51
C GLN A 35 -3.06 30.15 0.56
N SER A 36 -2.80 29.77 1.81
CA SER A 36 -2.69 30.73 2.92
C SER A 36 -1.50 31.68 2.74
N LEU A 37 -0.35 31.16 2.32
CA LEU A 37 0.83 31.95 2.04
C LEU A 37 0.63 32.89 0.85
N PHE A 38 -0.02 32.41 -0.23
CA PHE A 38 -0.36 33.24 -1.37
C PHE A 38 -1.21 34.47 -0.97
N LEU A 39 -2.17 34.28 -0.06
CA LEU A 39 -3.00 35.38 0.45
C LEU A 39 -2.23 36.37 1.33
N LEU A 40 -1.17 35.93 2.01
CA LEU A 40 -0.39 36.74 2.94
C LEU A 40 0.78 37.48 2.27
N GLU A 41 1.49 36.81 1.38
CA GLU A 41 2.78 37.25 0.82
C GLU A 41 2.69 37.57 -0.68
N GLY A 42 1.59 37.23 -1.35
CA GLY A 42 1.46 37.33 -2.80
C GLY A 42 2.30 36.28 -3.53
N GLU A 43 2.77 36.60 -4.74
CA GLU A 43 3.55 35.68 -5.60
C GLU A 43 5.01 35.46 -5.13
N ALA A 44 5.49 36.20 -4.12
CA ALA A 44 6.89 36.18 -3.69
C ALA A 44 7.19 35.21 -2.52
N GLY A 45 6.37 34.18 -2.34
CA GLY A 45 6.51 33.21 -1.24
C GLY A 45 7.64 32.19 -1.41
N PRO A 46 7.91 31.34 -0.40
CA PRO A 46 8.96 30.30 -0.41
C PRO A 46 8.60 29.12 -1.33
N GLU A 47 8.45 29.41 -2.62
CA GLU A 47 7.91 28.50 -3.64
C GLU A 47 8.78 27.26 -3.80
N SER A 48 10.11 27.39 -3.71
CA SER A 48 11.06 26.30 -3.95
C SER A 48 10.94 25.14 -2.95
N ASP A 49 10.81 25.42 -1.66
CA ASP A 49 10.82 24.37 -0.63
C ASP A 49 9.46 23.68 -0.52
N LEU A 50 8.37 24.43 -0.68
CA LEU A 50 7.02 23.87 -0.75
C LEU A 50 6.84 23.00 -2.00
N GLU A 51 7.45 23.38 -3.11
CA GLU A 51 7.40 22.59 -4.34
C GLU A 51 8.22 21.31 -4.23
N LYS A 52 9.43 21.37 -3.65
CA LYS A 52 10.19 20.15 -3.31
C LYS A 52 9.41 19.23 -2.38
N PHE A 53 8.73 19.81 -1.38
CA PHE A 53 7.93 19.02 -0.46
C PHE A 53 6.74 18.35 -1.18
N ALA A 54 6.07 19.05 -2.09
CA ALA A 54 5.03 18.47 -2.94
C ALA A 54 5.55 17.29 -3.77
N GLN A 55 6.68 17.47 -4.46
CA GLN A 55 7.33 16.42 -5.26
C GLN A 55 7.70 15.19 -4.41
N ASN A 56 8.19 15.40 -3.19
CA ASN A 56 8.49 14.31 -2.27
C ASN A 56 7.23 13.54 -1.86
N LEU A 57 6.11 14.22 -1.62
CA LEU A 57 4.84 13.56 -1.31
C LEU A 57 4.32 12.75 -2.50
N ASP A 58 4.46 13.26 -3.72
CA ASP A 58 4.11 12.52 -4.95
C ASP A 58 4.96 11.26 -5.11
N ALA A 59 6.28 11.37 -4.95
CA ALA A 59 7.18 10.23 -4.99
C ALA A 59 6.85 9.17 -3.91
N MET A 60 6.46 9.61 -2.71
CA MET A 60 5.98 8.70 -1.67
C MET A 60 4.69 7.97 -2.06
N LEU A 61 3.75 8.64 -2.73
CA LEU A 61 2.53 8.01 -3.21
C LEU A 61 2.80 6.99 -4.31
N GLU A 62 3.66 7.32 -5.28
CA GLU A 62 4.08 6.39 -6.32
C GLU A 62 4.71 5.14 -5.71
N PHE A 63 5.65 5.32 -4.78
CA PHE A 63 6.26 4.23 -4.05
C PHE A 63 5.22 3.37 -3.33
N LEU A 64 4.26 3.99 -2.64
CA LEU A 64 3.22 3.29 -1.91
C LEU A 64 2.30 2.48 -2.82
N ASN A 65 1.94 3.04 -3.98
CA ASN A 65 1.11 2.36 -4.97
C ASN A 65 1.83 1.14 -5.53
N GLU A 66 3.11 1.27 -5.86
CA GLU A 66 3.91 0.14 -6.37
C GLU A 66 4.07 -0.95 -5.31
N LYS A 67 4.36 -0.59 -4.05
CA LYS A 67 4.43 -1.59 -2.96
C LYS A 67 3.10 -2.28 -2.71
N MET A 68 1.97 -1.57 -2.85
CA MET A 68 0.65 -2.18 -2.73
C MET A 68 0.38 -3.17 -3.87
N ARG A 69 0.76 -2.82 -5.11
CA ARG A 69 0.67 -3.70 -6.29
C ARG A 69 1.50 -4.97 -6.10
N LEU A 70 2.75 -4.83 -5.67
CA LEU A 70 3.64 -5.97 -5.39
C LEU A 70 3.10 -6.86 -4.25
N LEU A 71 2.56 -6.26 -3.19
CA LEU A 71 1.97 -7.01 -2.09
C LEU A 71 0.72 -7.78 -2.53
N GLN A 72 -0.11 -7.21 -3.41
CA GLN A 72 -1.26 -7.89 -4.00
C GLN A 72 -0.82 -9.06 -4.89
N ALA A 73 0.18 -8.85 -5.76
CA ALA A 73 0.73 -9.91 -6.60
C ALA A 73 1.25 -11.09 -5.77
N ARG A 74 2.02 -10.81 -4.70
CA ARG A 74 2.53 -11.85 -3.78
C ARG A 74 1.42 -12.58 -3.03
N TRP A 75 0.35 -11.88 -2.66
CA TRP A 75 -0.80 -12.50 -2.00
C TRP A 75 -1.54 -13.45 -2.94
N LEU A 76 -1.76 -13.04 -4.19
CA LEU A 76 -2.38 -13.88 -5.21
C LEU A 76 -1.54 -15.12 -5.53
N SER A 77 -0.22 -14.95 -5.71
CA SER A 77 0.67 -16.09 -5.97
C SER A 77 0.71 -17.08 -4.80
N ALA A 78 0.69 -16.58 -3.57
CA ALA A 78 0.63 -17.44 -2.39
C ALA A 78 -0.71 -18.17 -2.26
N SER A 79 -1.82 -17.57 -2.70
CA SER A 79 -3.14 -18.23 -2.68
C SER A 79 -3.31 -19.31 -3.73
N ILE A 80 -2.63 -19.22 -4.88
CA ILE A 80 -2.69 -20.24 -5.95
C ILE A 80 -1.95 -21.52 -5.53
N ILE A 81 -0.83 -21.40 -4.82
CA ILE A 81 -0.03 -22.55 -4.36
C ILE A 81 -0.76 -23.33 -3.24
N ASP A 82 -1.56 -22.66 -2.41
CA ASP A 82 -2.36 -23.32 -1.36
C ASP A 82 -3.53 -24.14 -1.94
N SER A 83 -4.04 -23.80 -3.13
CA SER A 83 -5.16 -24.53 -3.76
C SER A 83 -4.75 -25.81 -4.48
N ASP A 84 -3.54 -25.90 -5.02
CA ASP A 84 -3.05 -27.12 -5.70
C ASP A 84 -2.77 -28.27 -4.71
N ASN A 85 -2.41 -27.95 -3.46
CA ASN A 85 -2.13 -28.96 -2.42
C ASN A 85 -3.40 -29.55 -1.76
N MET A 86 -4.59 -29.19 -2.22
CA MET A 86 -5.87 -29.67 -1.67
C MET A 86 -6.58 -30.68 -2.58
N ASN A 87 -5.97 -31.12 -3.69
CA ASN A 87 -6.63 -31.97 -4.69
C ASN A 87 -5.99 -33.37 -4.90
N GLU A 88 -5.10 -33.82 -4.02
CA GLU A 88 -4.47 -35.17 -4.09
C GLU A 88 -4.89 -36.10 -2.92
N GLY A 89 -6.16 -36.05 -2.49
CA GLY A 89 -6.62 -36.80 -1.32
C GLY A 89 -7.96 -37.53 -1.44
N GLU A 90 -8.49 -37.72 -2.66
CA GLU A 90 -9.82 -38.31 -2.84
C GLU A 90 -9.84 -39.40 -3.94
N GLU A 91 -8.88 -40.33 -3.91
CA GLU A 91 -9.01 -41.65 -4.55
C GLU A 91 -8.34 -42.69 -3.67
N ASP A 92 -9.08 -43.27 -2.73
CA ASP A 92 -8.82 -44.60 -2.17
C ASP A 92 -9.91 -44.93 -1.14
N LEU A 93 -11.11 -45.31 -1.59
CA LEU A 93 -12.03 -46.18 -0.86
C LEU A 93 -13.04 -46.79 -1.85
N ASP A 94 -12.58 -47.79 -2.61
CA ASP A 94 -13.49 -48.82 -3.13
C ASP A 94 -12.96 -50.19 -2.68
N GLU A 95 -13.07 -50.45 -1.37
CA GLU A 95 -13.01 -51.79 -0.83
C GLU A 95 -14.44 -52.37 -0.76
N SER A 96 -14.65 -53.39 -1.59
CA SER A 96 -15.30 -54.64 -1.21
C SER A 96 -16.77 -54.61 -0.79
N HIS A 97 -17.66 -55.05 -1.68
CA HIS A 97 -18.55 -56.20 -1.43
C HIS A 97 -19.21 -56.75 -2.69
#